data_AF-A0A964R0D4-F1
#
_entry.id   AF-A0A964R0D4-F1
#
_cell.length_a   1.000
_cell.length_b   1.000
_cell.length_c   1.000
_cell.angle_alpha   90.00
_cell.angle_beta   90.00
_cell.angle_gamma   90.00
#
_symmetry.space_group_name_H-M   'P 1'
#
loop_
_entity.id
_entity.type
_entity.pdbx_description
1 polymer ?
#
loop_
_entity_poly.entity_id
_entity_poly.type
_entity_poly.pdbx_seq_one_letter_code
_entity_poly.pdbx_strand_id
1 'polypeptide(L)'
;MRKPTFGEANLGALIGAVIGAVGGLFAFTLPYAILAHDIHALSAARHHAVMGFLVSAPIGWIVGGQISPRLEGKLGARTAGIIGGVIGGLLPISGFAYWGWRLVTG
;
A
#
# COMPACT_ATOMS: atom_id res chain seq x y z
N MET A 1 -11.81 -21.69 12.61
CA MET A 1 -12.07 -20.35 12.01
C MET A 1 -12.17 -20.51 10.50
N ARG A 2 -13.23 -20.00 9.86
CA ARG A 2 -13.41 -20.09 8.39
C ARG A 2 -12.20 -19.44 7.69
N LYS A 3 -11.59 -20.12 6.73
CA LYS A 3 -10.59 -19.49 5.84
C LYS A 3 -11.35 -18.56 4.92
N PRO A 4 -11.11 -17.24 4.96
CA PRO A 4 -11.76 -16.33 4.02
C PRO A 4 -11.30 -16.68 2.60
N THR A 5 -12.27 -16.64 1.70
CA THR A 5 -12.15 -16.92 0.28
C THR A 5 -11.39 -15.77 -0.40
N PHE A 6 -10.80 -16.02 -1.56
CA PHE A 6 -10.03 -15.01 -2.29
C PHE A 6 -10.90 -13.78 -2.58
N GLY A 7 -10.52 -12.60 -2.06
CA GLY A 7 -11.25 -11.35 -2.25
C GLY A 7 -12.40 -11.09 -1.28
N GLU A 8 -12.68 -11.98 -0.32
CA GLU A 8 -13.66 -11.68 0.74
C GLU A 8 -13.20 -10.52 1.62
N ALA A 9 -14.15 -9.65 1.98
CA ALA A 9 -13.91 -8.54 2.89
C ALA A 9 -13.48 -9.06 4.26
N ASN A 10 -12.23 -8.77 4.63
CA ASN A 10 -11.68 -9.09 5.93
C ASN A 10 -10.86 -7.91 6.47
N LEU A 11 -10.56 -7.95 7.78
CA LEU A 11 -9.86 -6.86 8.46
C LEU A 11 -8.51 -6.54 7.80
N GLY A 12 -7.80 -7.57 7.36
CA GLY A 12 -6.54 -7.44 6.63
C GLY A 12 -6.67 -6.75 5.29
N ALA A 13 -7.69 -7.09 4.53
CA ALA A 13 -7.99 -6.47 3.24
C ALA A 13 -8.33 -4.98 3.41
N LEU A 14 -9.15 -4.65 4.41
CA LEU A 14 -9.49 -3.26 4.72
C LEU A 14 -8.25 -2.46 5.14
N ILE A 15 -7.45 -2.99 6.06
CA ILE A 15 -6.23 -2.32 6.54
C ILE A 15 -5.23 -2.18 5.40
N GLY A 16 -5.01 -3.24 4.60
CA GLY A 16 -4.11 -3.21 3.47
C GLY A 16 -4.55 -2.22 2.40
N ALA A 17 -5.85 -2.09 2.14
CA ALA A 17 -6.38 -1.08 1.24
C ALA A 17 -6.21 0.33 1.79
N VAL A 18 -6.50 0.58 3.07
CA VAL A 18 -6.33 1.91 3.69
C VAL A 18 -4.85 2.32 3.66
N ILE A 19 -3.96 1.44 4.14
CA ILE A 19 -2.52 1.70 4.12
C ILE A 19 -2.04 1.89 2.70
N GLY A 20 -2.37 0.96 1.80
CA GLY A 20 -2.03 1.02 0.39
C GLY A 20 -2.48 2.33 -0.24
N ALA A 21 -3.75 2.71 -0.08
CA ALA A 21 -4.34 3.91 -0.66
C ALA A 21 -3.68 5.20 -0.16
N VAL A 22 -3.58 5.36 1.17
CA VAL A 22 -2.96 6.54 1.79
C VAL A 22 -1.49 6.60 1.40
N GLY A 23 -0.75 5.50 1.55
CA GLY A 23 0.66 5.46 1.18
C GLY A 23 0.88 5.63 -0.32
N GLY A 24 -0.01 5.17 -1.18
CA GLY A 24 0.07 5.29 -2.63
C GLY A 24 -0.05 6.74 -3.11
N LEU A 25 -0.86 7.57 -2.43
CA LEU A 25 -0.92 9.02 -2.68
C LEU A 25 0.45 9.70 -2.48
N PHE A 26 1.20 9.20 -1.50
CA PHE A 26 2.47 9.79 -1.09
C PHE A 26 3.69 9.09 -1.70
N ALA A 27 3.56 7.83 -2.11
CA ALA A 27 4.66 6.98 -2.54
C ALA A 27 5.45 7.60 -3.69
N PHE A 28 4.76 8.21 -4.65
CA PHE A 28 5.40 8.84 -5.81
C PHE A 28 5.89 10.26 -5.52
N THR A 29 5.08 11.03 -4.78
CA THR A 29 5.27 12.48 -4.63
C THR A 29 6.36 12.84 -3.63
N LEU A 30 6.55 12.03 -2.57
CA LEU A 30 7.58 12.25 -1.56
C LEU A 30 9.01 12.11 -2.11
N PRO A 31 9.38 10.99 -2.77
CA PRO A 31 10.70 10.85 -3.37
C PRO A 31 10.99 11.95 -4.38
N TYR A 32 9.99 12.27 -5.21
CA TYR A 32 10.10 13.31 -6.23
C TYR A 32 10.36 14.69 -5.61
N ALA A 33 9.60 15.08 -4.59
CA ALA A 33 9.76 16.39 -3.93
C ALA A 33 11.09 16.50 -3.16
N ILE A 34 11.55 15.41 -2.53
CA ILE A 34 12.85 15.39 -1.83
C ILE A 34 13.99 15.58 -2.82
N LEU A 35 14.00 14.83 -3.92
CA LEU A 35 15.07 14.88 -4.92
C LEU A 35 15.06 16.16 -5.75
N ALA A 36 13.88 16.69 -6.08
CA ALA A 36 13.75 17.95 -6.82
C ALA A 36 14.01 19.18 -5.94
N HIS A 37 14.15 19.02 -4.62
CA HIS A 37 14.27 20.11 -3.64
C HIS A 37 13.17 21.20 -3.76
N ASP A 38 12.02 20.83 -4.32
CA ASP A 38 10.91 21.74 -4.59
C ASP A 38 9.61 21.18 -4.01
N ILE A 39 9.01 21.90 -3.08
CA ILE A 39 7.73 21.54 -2.45
C ILE A 39 6.57 21.70 -3.44
N HIS A 40 6.68 22.59 -4.45
CA HIS A 40 5.66 22.75 -5.49
C HIS A 40 5.52 21.51 -6.36
N ALA A 41 6.55 20.67 -6.40
CA ALA A 41 6.56 19.37 -7.05
C ALA A 41 5.47 18.42 -6.50
N LEU A 42 5.07 18.57 -5.23
CA LEU A 42 3.96 17.80 -4.62
C LEU A 42 2.62 18.03 -5.35
N SER A 43 2.39 19.28 -5.79
CA SER A 43 1.20 19.67 -6.54
C SER A 43 1.27 19.18 -7.99
N ALA A 44 2.44 19.31 -8.64
CA ALA A 44 2.65 18.88 -10.01
C ALA A 44 2.51 17.35 -10.18
N ALA A 45 3.01 16.58 -9.21
CA ALA A 45 2.95 15.13 -9.20
C ALA A 45 1.61 14.57 -8.69
N ARG A 46 0.59 15.41 -8.47
CA ARG A 46 -0.75 14.99 -8.00
C ARG A 46 -1.43 13.95 -8.88
N HIS A 47 -1.24 14.03 -10.20
CA HIS A 47 -1.79 13.02 -11.12
C HIS A 47 -1.18 11.63 -10.86
N HIS A 48 0.12 11.58 -10.57
CA HIS A 48 0.83 10.34 -10.24
C HIS A 48 0.43 9.81 -8.86
N ALA A 49 0.16 10.69 -7.90
CA ALA A 49 -0.41 10.33 -6.60
C ALA A 49 -1.77 9.62 -6.73
N VAL A 50 -2.65 10.15 -7.58
CA VAL A 50 -3.98 9.56 -7.81
C VAL A 50 -3.85 8.19 -8.47
N MET A 51 -2.92 8.02 -9.41
CA MET A 51 -2.63 6.70 -9.99
C MET A 51 -2.06 5.73 -8.95
N GLY A 52 -1.15 6.22 -8.10
CA GLY A 52 -0.63 5.49 -6.95
C GLY A 52 -1.75 4.96 -6.06
N PHE A 53 -2.68 5.83 -5.64
CA PHE A 53 -3.87 5.48 -4.87
C PHE A 53 -4.75 4.42 -5.56
N LEU A 54 -5.09 4.64 -6.83
CA LEU A 54 -6.01 3.76 -7.57
C LEU A 54 -5.46 2.35 -7.74
N VAL A 55 -4.14 2.20 -7.81
CA VAL A 55 -3.47 0.90 -7.98
C VAL A 55 -3.12 0.29 -6.62
N SER A 56 -2.66 1.08 -5.66
CA SER A 56 -2.22 0.59 -4.35
C SER A 56 -3.38 0.15 -3.46
N ALA A 57 -4.55 0.78 -3.57
CA ALA A 57 -5.74 0.39 -2.82
C ALA A 57 -6.21 -1.04 -3.14
N PRO A 58 -6.47 -1.43 -4.41
CA PRO A 58 -6.88 -2.80 -4.74
C PRO A 58 -5.76 -3.82 -4.52
N ILE A 59 -4.50 -3.48 -4.80
CA ILE A 59 -3.38 -4.39 -4.50
C ILE A 59 -3.27 -4.61 -2.99
N GLY A 60 -3.31 -3.54 -2.20
CA GLY A 60 -3.30 -3.62 -0.75
C GLY A 60 -4.46 -4.43 -0.19
N TRP A 61 -5.65 -4.29 -0.79
CA TRP A 61 -6.82 -5.11 -0.46
C TRP A 61 -6.57 -6.60 -0.70
N ILE A 62 -6.12 -6.97 -1.91
CA ILE A 62 -5.93 -8.38 -2.31
C ILE A 62 -4.81 -9.01 -1.50
N VAL A 63 -3.68 -8.32 -1.38
CA VAL A 63 -2.49 -8.84 -0.69
C VAL A 63 -2.74 -8.89 0.81
N GLY A 64 -3.26 -7.81 1.42
CA GLY A 64 -3.61 -7.79 2.84
C GLY A 64 -4.68 -8.82 3.18
N GLY A 65 -5.68 -8.98 2.31
CA GLY A 65 -6.75 -9.96 2.45
C GLY A 65 -6.27 -11.42 2.40
N GLN A 66 -5.15 -11.70 1.74
CA GLN A 66 -4.56 -13.05 1.71
C GLN A 66 -3.54 -13.29 2.81
N ILE A 67 -2.74 -12.27 3.15
CA ILE A 67 -1.65 -12.39 4.12
C ILE A 67 -2.20 -12.43 5.54
N SER A 68 -3.18 -11.57 5.87
CA SER A 68 -3.72 -11.48 7.24
C SER A 68 -4.32 -12.77 7.78
N PRO A 69 -5.21 -13.48 7.08
CA PRO A 69 -5.83 -14.70 7.62
C PRO A 69 -4.81 -15.84 7.77
N ARG A 70 -3.78 -15.86 6.91
CA ARG A 70 -2.66 -16.82 7.02
C ARG A 70 -1.80 -16.53 8.25
N LEU A 71 -1.56 -15.27 8.56
CA LEU A 71 -0.82 -14.84 9.75
C LEU A 71 -1.62 -15.06 11.03
N GLU A 72 -2.91 -14.72 11.06
CA GLU A 72 -3.80 -15.00 12.19
C GLU A 72 -3.89 -16.50 12.49
N GLY A 73 -4.01 -17.33 11.45
CA GLY A 73 -4.06 -18.78 11.60
C GLY A 73 -2.75 -19.40 12.10
N LYS A 74 -1.60 -18.81 11.78
CA LYS A 74 -0.28 -19.29 12.23
C LYS A 74 0.09 -18.82 13.63
N LEU A 75 -0.23 -17.58 13.97
CA LEU A 75 0.19 -16.93 15.21
C LEU A 75 -0.91 -16.92 16.28
N GLY A 76 -2.15 -17.32 15.94
CA GLY A 76 -3.27 -17.40 16.88
C GLY A 76 -3.74 -16.05 17.42
N ALA A 77 -3.23 -14.94 16.90
CA ALA A 77 -3.47 -13.59 17.43
C ALA A 77 -4.08 -12.67 16.37
N ARG A 78 -5.11 -11.92 16.75
CA ARG A 78 -5.75 -10.90 15.90
C ARG A 78 -4.78 -9.80 15.45
N THR A 79 -3.77 -9.50 16.27
CA THR A 79 -2.68 -8.57 15.93
C THR A 79 -1.92 -9.02 14.68
N ALA A 80 -1.77 -10.33 14.46
CA ALA A 80 -1.12 -10.86 13.27
C ALA A 80 -1.89 -10.55 11.99
N GLY A 81 -3.22 -10.46 12.07
CA GLY A 81 -4.07 -10.03 10.95
C GLY A 81 -3.92 -8.55 10.64
N ILE A 82 -3.80 -7.69 11.65
CA ILE A 82 -3.51 -6.28 11.44
C ILE A 82 -2.16 -6.11 10.74
N ILE A 83 -1.13 -6.79 11.24
CA ILE A 83 0.22 -6.77 10.66
C ILE A 83 0.20 -7.26 9.21
N GLY A 84 -0.53 -8.34 8.93
CA GLY A 84 -0.67 -8.84 7.56
C GLY A 84 -1.29 -7.83 6.60
N GLY A 85 -2.23 -7.01 7.08
CA GLY A 85 -2.87 -5.97 6.31
C GLY A 85 -1.88 -4.84 6.01
N VAL A 86 -1.15 -4.39 7.04
CA VAL A 86 -0.09 -3.38 6.88
C VAL A 86 0.97 -3.84 5.87
N ILE A 87 1.45 -5.08 5.98
CA ILE A 87 2.40 -5.66 5.03
C ILE A 87 1.81 -5.67 3.61
N GLY A 88 0.53 -6.05 3.49
CA GLY A 88 -0.18 -6.05 2.21
C GLY A 88 -0.26 -4.66 1.56
N GLY A 89 -0.50 -3.62 2.35
CA GLY A 89 -0.50 -2.22 1.88
C GLY A 89 0.89 -1.67 1.56
N LEU A 90 1.93 -2.07 2.29
CA LEU A 90 3.32 -1.62 2.07
C LEU A 90 3.91 -2.14 0.76
N LEU A 91 3.44 -3.27 0.27
CA LEU A 91 3.94 -3.90 -0.96
C LEU A 91 3.73 -3.02 -2.21
N PRO A 92 2.52 -2.51 -2.51
CA PRO A 92 2.35 -1.56 -3.61
C PRO A 92 3.00 -0.20 -3.34
N ILE A 93 3.02 0.29 -2.09
CA ILE A 93 3.65 1.57 -1.72
C ILE A 93 5.13 1.57 -2.09
N SER A 94 5.85 0.51 -1.68
CA SER A 94 7.29 0.39 -1.95
C SER A 94 7.59 0.32 -3.45
N GLY A 95 6.74 -0.34 -4.24
CA GLY A 95 6.83 -0.34 -5.70
C GLY A 95 6.70 1.06 -6.31
N PHE A 96 5.68 1.82 -5.93
CA PHE A 96 5.50 3.19 -6.41
C PHE A 96 6.58 4.15 -5.94
N ALA A 97 7.08 3.99 -4.70
CA ALA A 97 8.17 4.79 -4.17
C ALA A 97 9.47 4.54 -4.93
N TYR A 98 9.79 3.27 -5.21
CA TYR A 98 10.94 2.91 -6.02
C TYR A 98 10.81 3.43 -7.46
N TRP A 99 9.61 3.38 -8.04
CA TRP A 99 9.37 3.90 -9.38
C TRP A 99 9.52 5.42 -9.44
N GLY A 100 8.94 6.15 -8.49
CA GLY A 100 9.11 7.61 -8.38
C GLY A 100 10.59 8.00 -8.23
N TRP A 101 11.35 7.25 -7.44
CA TRP A 101 12.80 7.45 -7.31
C TRP A 101 13.55 7.26 -8.64
N ARG A 102 13.22 6.21 -9.40
CA ARG A 102 13.87 5.90 -10.69
C ARG A 102 13.61 6.94 -11.76
N LEU A 103 12.45 7.57 -11.78
CA LEU A 103 12.12 8.61 -12.77
C LEU A 103 12.88 9.92 -12.54
N VAL A 104 13.43 10.12 -11.34
CA VAL A 104 14.20 11.33 -11.01
C VAL A 104 15.70 11.09 -11.12
N THR A 105 16.15 9.86 -10.89
CA THR A 105 17.58 9.50 -10.87
C THR A 105 18.08 8.87 -12.18
N GLY A 106 17.19 8.48 -13.10
CA GLY A 106 17.52 7.95 -14.42
C GLY A 106 17.19 8.94 -15.52
#